data_AF-A0A7L2KN56-F1
#
_entry.id   AF-A0A7L2KN56-F1
#
_cell.length_a   1.000
_cell.length_b   1.000
_cell.length_c   1.000
_cell.angle_alpha   90.00
_cell.angle_beta   90.00
_cell.angle_gamma   90.00
#
_symmetry.space_group_name_H-M   'P 1'
#
loop_
_entity.id
_entity.type
_entity.pdbx_description
1 polymer ?
#
loop_
_entity_poly.entity_id
_entity_poly.type
_entity_poly.pdbx_seq_one_letter_code
_entity_poly.pdbx_strand_id
1 'polypeptide(L)' 'AQVTLDPQTSHCRLLLSADLLSARWAYGGPEPPMDPQRFSGSPCVLGSPTFTR' A
#
# COMPACT_ATOMS: atom_id res chain seq x y z
N ALA A 1 -16.05 -6.23 9.44
CA ALA A 1 -14.80 -6.08 10.20
C ALA A 1 -14.19 -4.72 9.89
N GLN A 2 -13.46 -4.12 10.84
CA GLN A 2 -12.68 -2.91 10.54
C GLN A 2 -11.55 -3.29 9.57
N VAL A 3 -11.38 -2.50 8.51
CA VAL A 3 -10.35 -2.72 7.49
C VAL A 3 -9.23 -1.70 7.68
N THR A 4 -7.98 -2.16 7.66
CA THR A 4 -6.77 -1.33 7.63
C THR A 4 -5.92 -1.68 6.41
N LEU A 5 -5.02 -0.78 6.02
CA LEU A 5 -4.12 -0.98 4.89
C LEU A 5 -2.88 -1.79 5.31
N ASP A 6 -2.49 -2.78 4.51
CA ASP A 6 -1.30 -3.59 4.75
C ASP A 6 -0.05 -2.97 4.09
N PRO A 7 0.89 -2.40 4.88
CA PRO A 7 2.10 -1.76 4.34
C PRO A 7 3.02 -2.70 3.58
N GLN A 8 2.96 -4.01 3.83
CA GLN A 8 3.82 -4.99 3.15
C GLN A 8 3.42 -5.19 1.69
N THR A 9 2.17 -4.85 1.35
CA THR A 9 1.64 -5.01 -0.01
C THR A 9 1.67 -3.69 -0.78
N SER A 10 1.74 -2.55 -0.08
CA SER A 10 1.61 -1.21 -0.63
C SER A 10 2.62 -0.93 -1.73
N HIS A 11 2.14 -0.38 -2.85
CA HIS A 11 2.99 0.18 -3.89
C HIS A 11 3.98 1.20 -3.30
N CYS A 12 5.21 1.23 -3.84
CA CYS A 12 6.32 1.99 -3.27
C CYS A 12 6.09 3.53 -3.23
N ARG A 13 5.22 4.04 -4.12
CA ARG A 13 4.78 5.45 -4.15
C ARG A 13 3.51 5.74 -3.35
N LEU A 14 2.87 4.74 -2.75
CA LEU A 14 1.74 4.98 -1.84
C LEU A 14 2.27 5.26 -0.44
N LEU A 15 1.99 6.47 0.05
CA LEU A 15 2.26 6.88 1.41
C LEU A 15 1.05 6.54 2.27
N LEU A 16 1.24 5.72 3.30
CA LEU A 16 0.20 5.35 4.25
C LEU A 16 0.25 6.27 5.47
N SER A 17 -0.92 6.58 6.04
CA SER A 17 -1.01 7.22 7.35
C SER A 17 -0.58 6.26 8.47
N ALA A 18 -0.17 6.81 9.61
CA ALA A 18 0.28 6.00 10.75
C ALA A 18 -0.83 5.09 11.33
N ASP A 19 -2.09 5.50 11.19
CA ASP A 19 -3.26 4.72 11.59
C ASP A 19 -3.66 3.65 10.56
N LEU A 20 -3.00 3.60 9.39
CA LEU A 20 -3.27 2.67 8.29
C LEU A 20 -4.70 2.76 7.73
N LEU A 21 -5.35 3.91 7.86
CA LEU A 21 -6.70 4.14 7.34
C LEU A 21 -6.74 4.97 6.06
N SER A 22 -5.64 5.64 5.72
CA SER A 22 -5.54 6.51 4.56
C SER A 22 -4.29 6.22 3.74
N ALA A 23 -4.41 6.40 2.42
CA ALA A 23 -3.29 6.35 1.50
C ALA A 23 -3.30 7.58 0.59
N ARG A 24 -2.11 8.07 0.25
CA ARG A 24 -1.94 9.12 -0.77
C ARG A 24 -0.80 8.79 -1.70
N TRP A 25 -0.90 9.23 -2.95
CA TRP A 25 0.18 9.08 -3.92
C TRP A 25 1.28 10.12 -3.70
N ALA A 26 2.53 9.67 -3.71
CA ALA A 26 3.70 10.56 -3.77
C ALA A 26 3.92 11.01 -5.22
N TYR A 27 3.77 12.31 -5.46
CA TYR A 27 4.04 12.93 -6.76
C TYR A 27 5.48 13.43 -6.83
N GLY A 28 6.14 13.16 -7.96
CA GLY A 28 7.53 13.57 -8.20
C GLY A 28 8.56 12.80 -7.37
N GLY A 29 9.83 13.16 -7.54
CA GLY A 29 10.96 12.50 -6.88
C GLY A 29 11.48 11.26 -7.63
N PRO A 30 12.60 10.69 -7.15
CA PRO A 30 13.17 9.47 -7.73
C PRO A 30 12.22 8.28 -7.55
N GLU A 31 12.27 7.32 -8.48
CA GLU A 31 11.53 6.07 -8.34
C GLU A 31 11.99 5.35 -7.06
N PRO A 32 11.08 5.00 -6.14
CA PRO A 32 11.48 4.28 -4.95
C PRO A 32 11.95 2.87 -5.32
N PRO A 33 12.81 2.24 -4.51
CA PRO A 33 13.33 0.92 -4.80
C PRO A 33 12.19 -0.09 -4.94
N MET A 34 12.28 -0.92 -5.97
CA MET A 34 11.33 -1.99 -6.23
C MET A 34 11.46 -3.08 -5.17
N ASP A 35 10.33 -3.52 -4.64
CA ASP A 35 10.24 -4.63 -3.69
C ASP A 35 9.40 -5.74 -4.34
N PRO A 36 9.94 -6.97 -4.51
CA PRO A 36 9.23 -8.07 -5.16
C PRO A 36 7.94 -8.47 -4.45
N GLN A 37 7.79 -8.16 -3.15
CA GLN A 37 6.61 -8.52 -2.38
C GLN A 37 5.47 -7.50 -2.50
N ARG A 38 5.72 -6.33 -3.12
CA ARG A 38 4.77 -5.23 -3.25
C ARG A 38 4.20 -5.12 -4.65
N PHE A 39 3.08 -4.40 -4.78
CA PHE A 39 2.65 -3.95 -6.09
C PHE A 39 3.71 -3.02 -6.69
N SER A 40 4.16 -3.33 -7.91
CA SER A 40 5.20 -2.58 -8.61
C SER A 40 4.72 -1.87 -9.86
N GLY A 41 3.74 -2.44 -10.57
CA GLY A 41 3.12 -1.84 -11.75
C GLY A 41 1.81 -1.09 -11.47
N SER A 42 1.12 -1.44 -10.39
CA SER A 42 -0.20 -0.91 -10.06
C SER A 42 -0.15 -0.09 -8.77
N PRO A 43 -0.79 1.09 -8.71
CA PRO A 43 -0.83 1.94 -7.52
C PRO A 43 -1.82 1.40 -6.47
N CYS A 44 -1.55 0.20 -5.93
CA CYS A 44 -2.45 -0.54 -5.07
C CYS A 44 -1.83 -0.90 -3.72
N VAL A 45 -2.71 -1.21 -2.76
CA VAL A 45 -2.40 -1.76 -1.44
C VAL A 45 -3.57 -2.66 -1.03
N LEU A 46 -3.31 -3.76 -0.34
CA LEU A 46 -4.35 -4.65 0.17
C LEU A 46 -4.91 -4.16 1.49
N GLY A 47 -6.19 -4.45 1.72
CA GLY A 47 -6.83 -4.31 3.02
C GLY A 47 -6.69 -5.57 3.87
N SER A 48 -6.62 -5.39 5.19
CA SER A 48 -6.64 -6.44 6.21
C SER A 48 -7.84 -6.22 7.15
N PRO A 49 -8.58 -7.26 7.58
CA PRO A 49 -8.31 -8.68 7.39
C PRO A 49 -8.76 -9.23 6.03
N THR A 50 -8.22 -10.39 5.67
CA THR A 50 -8.73 -11.19 4.53
C THR A 50 -10.03 -11.89 4.91
N PHE A 51 -10.99 -11.89 3.99
CA PHE A 51 -12.25 -12.62 4.17
C PHE A 51 -12.21 -13.91 3.33
N THR A 52 -12.58 -15.02 3.95
CA THR A 52 -12.74 -16.32 3.29
C THR A 52 -14.19 -16.75 3.39
N ARG A 53 -14.63 -17.58 2.44
CA ARG A 53 -16.01 -18.08 2.37
C ARG A 53 -16.22 -19.27 3.31
#